data_AF-A0A022QTQ9-F1
#
_entry.id   AF-A0A022QTQ9-F1
#
_cell.length_a   1.000
_cell.length_b   1.000
_cell.length_c   1.000
_cell.angle_alpha   90.00
_cell.angle_beta   90.00
_cell.angle_gamma   90.00
#
_symmetry.space_group_name_H-M   'P 1'
#
loop_
_entity.id
_entity.type
_entity.pdbx_description
1 polymer ?
#
loop_
_entity_poly.entity_id
_entity_poly.type
_entity_poly.pdbx_seq_one_letter_code
_entity_poly.pdbx_strand_id
1 'polypeptide(L)'
;YKLQMDIIRLDFKSGLEALLKANPIRAIFLGVRIGDPTAVGQEQFSPSSPGWPPFMRVNPVLDWSYRDVWAFLLACKVPYCSLYDRGYTSIGSIHDTVPNALLCRSESSSSEDKFRPAYLLSDGRLERAGRAKKLISQSSSVICNGLRSDDVNLQSMFTASVIAVGDEILFGTVEDRMGSILCRKLHLIGWAVAHIAVTRNDIDSVAEEVERQKSRNDMVFIYGGVGPLPSDVTVAGVAKAFGVRMAPDEEFEEYLRHLIGERCTGHRNEMAQLPEGITELWHHEKLSVPLIKCQNVIILTATNIDELDEEWNCLIELMKSNGLLAITEPFVLKRLSTTLSDVEAAQPLSEMCFEFPDLFIGGYRESRKDPLIISFKGKDKGRISAAAEALCNKFHPGAFSEID
;
A
#
# COMPACT_ATOMS: atom_id res chain seq x y z
N TYR A 1 -32.67 25.78 11.50
CA TYR A 1 -32.35 25.57 12.93
C TYR A 1 -32.26 26.84 13.79
N LYS A 2 -32.65 28.06 13.34
CA LYS A 2 -32.55 29.31 14.15
C LYS A 2 -31.24 29.40 14.97
N LEU A 3 -30.12 28.95 14.39
CA LEU A 3 -28.82 29.00 15.04
C LEU A 3 -28.29 30.41 14.88
N GLN A 4 -27.72 30.96 15.95
CA GLN A 4 -26.92 32.17 15.86
C GLN A 4 -25.64 31.80 15.10
N MET A 5 -25.40 32.51 14.00
CA MET A 5 -24.21 32.29 13.16
C MET A 5 -23.21 33.41 13.41
N ASP A 6 -22.04 33.05 13.94
CA ASP A 6 -20.90 33.94 14.06
C ASP A 6 -19.89 33.62 12.94
N ILE A 7 -19.43 34.65 12.23
CA ILE A 7 -18.49 34.50 11.10
C ILE A 7 -17.15 35.11 11.48
N ILE A 8 -16.11 34.27 11.52
CA ILE A 8 -14.74 34.68 11.80
C ILE A 8 -13.92 34.61 10.50
N ARG A 9 -13.23 35.69 10.16
CA ARG A 9 -12.42 35.83 8.93
C ARG A 9 -10.92 35.78 9.23
N LEU A 10 -10.50 34.75 9.95
CA LEU A 10 -9.10 34.45 10.27
C LEU A 10 -8.78 33.02 9.83
N ASP A 11 -7.51 32.63 9.83
CA ASP A 11 -7.17 31.21 9.71
C ASP A 11 -7.79 30.41 10.87
N PHE A 12 -7.96 29.11 10.67
CA PHE A 12 -8.74 28.28 11.58
C PHE A 12 -8.19 28.30 13.01
N LYS A 13 -6.85 28.30 13.17
CA LYS A 13 -6.22 28.29 14.48
C LYS A 13 -6.37 29.63 15.19
N SER A 14 -5.98 30.74 14.55
CA SER A 14 -6.11 32.07 15.16
C SER A 14 -7.56 32.48 15.36
N GLY A 15 -8.47 32.07 14.48
CA GLY A 15 -9.90 32.28 14.64
C GLY A 15 -10.46 31.55 15.86
N LEU A 16 -10.06 30.29 16.06
CA LEU A 16 -10.46 29.51 17.24
C LEU A 16 -9.86 30.11 18.53
N GLU A 17 -8.60 30.54 18.52
CA GLU A 17 -7.97 31.26 19.64
C GLU A 17 -8.75 32.52 20.01
N ALA A 18 -9.12 33.33 19.03
CA ALA A 18 -9.90 34.55 19.25
C ALA A 18 -11.28 34.24 19.81
N LEU A 19 -11.96 33.19 19.30
CA LEU A 19 -13.28 32.76 19.76
C LEU A 19 -13.27 32.33 21.23
N LEU A 20 -12.29 31.51 21.62
CA LEU A 20 -12.14 31.00 22.99
C LEU A 20 -11.69 32.08 23.98
N LYS A 21 -10.98 33.11 23.51
CA LYS A 21 -10.64 34.29 24.35
C LYS A 21 -11.83 35.20 24.56
N ALA A 22 -12.66 35.39 23.53
CA ALA A 22 -13.82 36.29 23.59
C ALA A 22 -15.00 35.70 24.36
N ASN A 23 -15.10 34.36 24.43
CA ASN A 23 -16.23 33.67 25.02
C ASN A 23 -15.78 32.58 26.01
N PRO A 24 -16.50 32.34 27.11
CA PRO A 24 -16.18 31.31 28.10
C PRO A 24 -16.58 29.90 27.62
N ILE A 25 -16.11 29.49 26.44
CA ILE A 25 -16.43 28.20 25.83
C ILE A 25 -15.59 27.12 26.51
N ARG A 26 -16.25 26.11 27.09
CA ARG A 26 -15.60 24.96 27.73
C ARG A 26 -15.52 23.74 26.83
N ALA A 27 -16.51 23.59 25.96
CA ALA A 27 -16.68 22.41 25.11
C ALA A 27 -17.19 22.80 23.73
N ILE A 28 -16.76 22.07 22.71
CA ILE A 28 -17.19 22.23 21.32
C ILE A 28 -17.70 20.89 20.82
N PHE A 29 -18.93 20.89 20.30
CA PHE A 29 -19.51 19.74 19.63
C PHE A 29 -18.93 19.59 18.23
N LEU A 30 -18.42 18.40 17.92
CA LEU A 30 -17.91 18.04 16.61
C LEU A 30 -18.76 16.92 16.01
N GLY A 31 -19.06 17.04 14.73
CA GLY A 31 -19.74 16.02 13.93
C GLY A 31 -18.73 15.08 13.28
N VAL A 32 -17.89 14.43 14.08
CA VAL A 32 -16.90 13.45 13.60
C VAL A 32 -17.32 12.04 14.00
N ARG A 33 -17.07 11.07 13.13
CA ARG A 33 -17.19 9.63 13.39
C ARG A 33 -15.82 8.98 13.48
N ILE A 34 -15.73 7.83 14.12
CA ILE A 34 -14.48 7.10 14.35
C ILE A 34 -13.75 6.74 13.03
N GLY A 35 -14.48 6.54 11.93
CA GLY A 35 -13.92 6.29 10.60
C GLY A 35 -13.44 7.55 9.85
N ASP A 36 -13.63 8.74 10.40
CA ASP A 36 -13.15 9.97 9.76
C ASP A 36 -11.63 10.15 9.98
N PRO A 37 -10.86 10.63 8.97
CA PRO A 37 -9.40 10.77 9.09
C PRO A 37 -8.92 11.60 10.28
N THR A 38 -9.76 12.52 10.78
CA THR A 38 -9.43 13.41 11.89
C THR A 38 -9.80 12.85 13.26
N ALA A 39 -10.48 11.70 13.33
CA ALA A 39 -10.99 11.11 14.57
C ALA A 39 -10.02 10.14 15.24
N VAL A 40 -8.86 9.86 14.62
CA VAL A 40 -7.84 8.94 15.15
C VAL A 40 -7.45 9.33 16.59
N GLY A 41 -7.59 8.38 17.52
CA GLY A 41 -7.28 8.57 18.94
C GLY A 41 -8.23 9.48 19.71
N GLN A 42 -9.37 9.89 19.12
CA GLN A 42 -10.39 10.64 19.84
C GLN A 42 -11.36 9.70 20.58
N GLU A 43 -11.72 10.09 21.79
CA GLU A 43 -12.85 9.52 22.54
C GLU A 43 -14.09 10.42 22.41
N GLN A 44 -15.22 9.97 22.98
CA GLN A 44 -16.47 10.74 23.00
C GLN A 44 -16.29 12.13 23.65
N PHE A 45 -15.38 12.22 24.63
CA PHE A 45 -14.87 13.45 25.21
C PHE A 45 -13.35 13.43 25.11
N SER A 46 -12.74 14.39 24.41
CA SER A 46 -11.28 14.44 24.29
C SER A 46 -10.75 15.86 24.33
N PRO A 47 -9.59 16.13 24.94
CA PRO A 47 -8.98 17.46 24.89
C PRO A 47 -8.56 17.80 23.46
N SER A 48 -8.52 19.09 23.13
CA SER A 48 -7.90 19.59 21.90
C SER A 48 -6.46 19.08 21.73
N SER A 49 -6.00 18.95 20.48
CA SER A 49 -4.68 18.41 20.17
C SER A 49 -3.54 19.31 20.68
N PRO A 50 -2.34 18.76 20.96
CA PRO A 50 -1.18 19.57 21.34
C PRO A 50 -0.90 20.69 20.32
N GLY A 51 -0.56 21.87 20.83
CA GLY A 51 -0.33 23.06 19.99
C GLY A 51 -1.59 23.76 19.49
N TRP A 52 -2.80 23.23 19.77
CA TRP A 52 -4.08 23.91 19.56
C TRP A 52 -4.58 24.58 20.84
N PRO A 53 -5.49 25.56 20.71
CA PRO A 53 -6.10 26.22 21.87
C PRO A 53 -6.85 25.19 22.73
N PRO A 54 -6.77 25.29 24.07
CA PRO A 54 -7.36 24.30 24.96
C PRO A 54 -8.89 24.38 24.98
N PHE A 55 -9.57 23.29 24.61
CA PHE A 55 -11.01 23.08 24.81
C PHE A 55 -11.35 21.58 24.85
N MET A 56 -12.53 21.23 25.36
CA MET A 56 -13.03 19.86 25.31
C MET A 56 -13.76 19.61 23.98
N ARG A 57 -13.34 18.62 23.20
CA ARG A 57 -14.12 18.07 22.09
C ARG A 57 -15.22 17.18 22.63
N VAL A 58 -16.43 17.33 22.12
CA VAL A 58 -17.57 16.45 22.39
C VAL A 58 -18.00 15.86 21.06
N ASN A 59 -17.97 14.53 20.94
CA ASN A 59 -18.21 13.80 19.69
C ASN A 59 -19.48 12.92 19.82
N PRO A 60 -20.70 13.47 19.70
CA PRO A 60 -21.93 12.73 20.01
C PRO A 60 -22.21 11.55 19.09
N VAL A 61 -21.66 11.60 17.88
CA VAL A 61 -21.88 10.61 16.82
C VAL A 61 -20.61 9.80 16.56
N LEU A 62 -19.64 9.80 17.48
CA LEU A 62 -18.34 9.16 17.26
C LEU A 62 -18.48 7.70 16.83
N ASP A 63 -19.30 6.94 17.54
CA ASP A 63 -19.51 5.51 17.31
C ASP A 63 -20.65 5.21 16.32
N TRP A 64 -21.19 6.23 15.65
CA TRP A 64 -22.23 6.00 14.65
C TRP A 64 -21.63 5.35 13.41
N SER A 65 -22.26 4.27 12.95
CA SER A 65 -21.94 3.66 11.66
C SER A 65 -22.51 4.50 10.51
N TYR A 66 -22.06 4.20 9.28
CA TYR A 66 -22.67 4.74 8.06
C TYR A 66 -24.19 4.54 8.03
N ARG A 67 -24.66 3.38 8.50
CA ARG A 67 -26.07 3.03 8.54
C ARG A 67 -26.82 3.88 9.56
N ASP A 68 -26.23 4.15 10.72
CA ASP A 68 -26.86 4.97 11.77
C ASP A 68 -27.06 6.41 11.30
N VAL A 69 -26.05 6.98 10.62
CA VAL A 69 -26.16 8.30 9.99
C VAL A 69 -27.33 8.34 9.02
N TRP A 70 -27.40 7.40 8.07
CA TRP A 70 -28.49 7.40 7.09
C TRP A 70 -29.85 7.11 7.70
N ALA A 71 -29.94 6.19 8.66
CA ALA A 71 -31.17 5.92 9.38
C ALA A 71 -31.69 7.19 10.07
N PHE A 72 -30.82 7.95 10.73
CA PHE A 72 -31.17 9.22 11.35
C PHE A 72 -31.59 10.28 10.32
N LEU A 73 -30.81 10.49 9.26
CA LEU A 73 -31.11 11.49 8.24
C LEU A 73 -32.48 11.24 7.58
N LEU A 74 -32.77 9.97 7.24
CA LEU A 74 -34.03 9.59 6.61
C LEU A 74 -35.21 9.65 7.59
N ALA A 75 -35.05 9.12 8.80
CA ALA A 75 -36.11 9.12 9.82
C ALA A 75 -36.49 10.54 10.25
N CYS A 76 -35.50 11.40 10.45
CA CYS A 76 -35.69 12.79 10.87
C CYS A 76 -35.93 13.75 9.68
N LYS A 77 -35.91 13.25 8.44
CA LYS A 77 -36.06 14.04 7.20
C LYS A 77 -35.12 15.25 7.17
N VAL A 78 -33.87 15.03 7.59
CA VAL A 78 -32.84 16.06 7.60
C VAL A 78 -32.43 16.34 6.15
N PRO A 79 -32.43 17.61 5.70
CA PRO A 79 -31.94 17.95 4.37
C PRO A 79 -30.46 17.57 4.21
N TYR A 80 -30.11 16.90 3.12
CA TYR A 80 -28.73 16.52 2.77
C TYR A 80 -28.41 16.89 1.31
N CYS A 81 -27.13 16.82 0.94
CA CYS A 81 -26.66 17.17 -0.40
C CYS A 81 -27.21 16.20 -1.46
N SER A 82 -27.82 16.72 -2.53
CA SER A 82 -28.42 15.90 -3.60
C SER A 82 -27.42 15.03 -4.37
N LEU A 83 -26.11 15.24 -4.22
CA LEU A 83 -25.10 14.33 -4.77
C LEU A 83 -25.17 12.94 -4.13
N TYR A 84 -25.62 12.83 -2.88
CA TYR A 84 -25.80 11.53 -2.25
C TYR A 84 -26.87 10.68 -2.95
N ASP A 85 -27.86 11.28 -3.59
CA ASP A 85 -28.84 10.56 -4.41
C ASP A 85 -28.24 10.02 -5.72
N ARG A 86 -27.10 10.56 -6.13
CA ARG A 86 -26.39 10.26 -7.39
C ARG A 86 -25.21 9.31 -7.19
N GLY A 87 -25.21 8.52 -6.11
CA GLY A 87 -24.20 7.50 -5.83
C GLY A 87 -22.92 8.01 -5.19
N TYR A 88 -22.80 9.29 -4.87
CA TYR A 88 -21.66 9.78 -4.08
C TYR A 88 -21.85 9.37 -2.62
N THR A 89 -20.90 8.66 -2.04
CA THR A 89 -21.01 8.17 -0.65
C THR A 89 -20.12 8.94 0.33
N SER A 90 -19.15 9.71 -0.19
CA SER A 90 -18.29 10.64 0.55
C SER A 90 -17.93 11.81 -0.37
N ILE A 91 -18.11 13.05 0.10
CA ILE A 91 -17.94 14.26 -0.71
C ILE A 91 -16.71 15.04 -0.24
N GLY A 92 -15.84 15.38 -1.18
CA GLY A 92 -14.59 16.10 -1.00
C GLY A 92 -14.46 17.29 -1.94
N SER A 93 -13.29 17.39 -2.57
CA SER A 93 -13.07 18.38 -3.63
C SER A 93 -13.60 17.86 -4.98
N ILE A 94 -13.80 18.77 -5.92
CA ILE A 94 -14.20 18.43 -7.29
C ILE A 94 -13.17 17.56 -8.04
N HIS A 95 -11.95 17.40 -7.50
CA HIS A 95 -10.85 16.67 -8.12
C HIS A 95 -10.63 15.27 -7.56
N ASP A 96 -11.21 14.98 -6.39
CA ASP A 96 -10.99 13.74 -5.65
C ASP A 96 -12.28 12.98 -5.34
N THR A 97 -13.41 13.42 -5.91
CA THR A 97 -14.74 12.90 -5.56
C THR A 97 -15.42 12.36 -6.81
N VAL A 98 -15.66 11.04 -6.83
CA VAL A 98 -16.41 10.32 -7.87
C VAL A 98 -17.55 9.49 -7.23
N PRO A 99 -18.60 9.12 -7.99
CA PRO A 99 -19.63 8.21 -7.50
C PRO A 99 -19.03 6.86 -7.10
N ASN A 100 -19.62 6.24 -6.07
CA ASN A 100 -19.22 4.91 -5.62
C ASN A 100 -19.62 3.85 -6.64
N ALA A 101 -18.66 3.12 -7.18
CA ALA A 101 -18.87 2.11 -8.21
C ALA A 101 -19.85 1.00 -7.79
N LEU A 102 -19.92 0.68 -6.48
CA LEU A 102 -20.81 -0.33 -5.92
C LEU A 102 -22.29 0.05 -6.02
N LEU A 103 -22.59 1.33 -6.24
CA LEU A 103 -23.94 1.83 -6.43
C LEU A 103 -24.34 1.87 -7.91
N CYS A 104 -23.46 1.48 -8.84
CA CYS A 104 -23.77 1.47 -10.26
C CYS A 104 -24.91 0.47 -10.57
N ARG A 105 -25.86 0.90 -11.39
CA ARG A 105 -26.89 0.04 -12.00
C ARG A 105 -26.31 -0.58 -13.27
N SER A 106 -26.47 -1.89 -13.43
CA SER A 106 -25.93 -2.66 -14.57
C SER A 106 -26.65 -2.35 -15.90
N GLU A 107 -27.83 -1.71 -15.86
CA GLU A 107 -28.62 -1.42 -17.05
C GLU A 107 -29.34 -0.08 -16.91
N SER A 108 -28.84 0.98 -17.57
CA SER A 108 -29.65 2.17 -17.88
C SER A 108 -29.03 2.95 -19.04
N SER A 109 -29.88 3.39 -19.96
CA SER A 109 -29.54 4.06 -21.23
C SER A 109 -29.49 5.60 -21.11
N SER A 110 -29.45 6.15 -19.89
CA SER A 110 -29.33 7.60 -19.63
C SER A 110 -28.27 7.87 -18.54
N SER A 111 -27.52 8.97 -18.67
CA SER A 111 -26.40 9.29 -17.79
C SER A 111 -26.79 9.74 -16.38
N GLU A 112 -28.06 10.13 -16.16
CA GLU A 112 -28.52 10.68 -14.88
C GLU A 112 -29.03 9.61 -13.90
N ASP A 113 -29.43 8.42 -14.36
CA ASP A 113 -29.99 7.34 -13.52
C ASP A 113 -29.04 6.16 -13.26
N LYS A 114 -27.75 6.35 -13.55
CA LYS A 114 -26.75 5.28 -13.51
C LYS A 114 -26.45 4.75 -12.10
N PHE A 115 -26.65 5.54 -11.06
CA PHE A 115 -26.26 5.18 -9.70
C PHE A 115 -27.44 5.16 -8.72
N ARG A 116 -27.39 4.25 -7.75
CA ARG A 116 -28.31 4.21 -6.61
C ARG A 116 -27.93 5.26 -5.57
N PRO A 117 -28.88 5.75 -4.76
CA PRO A 117 -28.58 6.64 -3.64
C PRO A 117 -27.62 6.03 -2.62
N ALA A 118 -26.85 6.89 -1.95
CA ALA A 118 -25.81 6.54 -1.00
C ALA A 118 -26.31 5.63 0.13
N TYR A 119 -27.49 5.90 0.68
CA TYR A 119 -28.09 5.07 1.74
C TYR A 119 -28.38 3.62 1.35
N LEU A 120 -28.25 3.25 0.07
CA LEU A 120 -28.36 1.87 -0.41
C LEU A 120 -27.02 1.13 -0.48
N LEU A 121 -25.91 1.75 -0.06
CA LEU A 121 -24.62 1.08 0.05
C LEU A 121 -24.71 -0.02 1.12
N SER A 122 -24.43 -1.26 0.71
CA SER A 122 -24.56 -2.44 1.58
C SER A 122 -23.47 -2.50 2.65
N ASP A 123 -22.22 -2.17 2.29
CA ASP A 123 -21.08 -2.13 3.20
C ASP A 123 -20.63 -0.69 3.45
N GLY A 124 -20.97 -0.17 4.64
CA GLY A 124 -20.62 1.18 5.07
C GLY A 124 -19.11 1.44 5.14
N ARG A 125 -18.28 0.40 5.27
CA ARG A 125 -16.80 0.54 5.29
C ARG A 125 -16.26 1.07 3.97
N LEU A 126 -17.02 0.91 2.88
CA LEU A 126 -16.66 1.34 1.54
C LEU A 126 -17.22 2.73 1.20
N GLU A 127 -17.69 3.49 2.20
CA GLU A 127 -18.24 4.85 2.00
C GLU A 127 -17.25 5.81 1.32
N ARG A 128 -15.94 5.60 1.50
CA ARG A 128 -14.87 6.44 0.92
C ARG A 128 -14.31 5.91 -0.39
N ALA A 129 -14.84 4.81 -0.95
CA ALA A 129 -14.34 4.24 -2.20
C ALA A 129 -14.43 5.21 -3.40
N GLY A 130 -15.32 6.21 -3.34
CA GLY A 130 -15.40 7.30 -4.32
C GLY A 130 -14.31 8.39 -4.17
N ARG A 131 -13.40 8.28 -3.20
CA ARG A 131 -12.34 9.28 -2.94
C ARG A 131 -11.05 8.91 -3.66
N ALA A 132 -11.07 8.93 -4.99
CA ALA A 132 -9.90 8.64 -5.82
C ALA A 132 -9.32 9.92 -6.43
N LYS A 133 -8.00 10.16 -6.29
CA LYS A 133 -7.31 11.19 -7.08
C LYS A 133 -7.43 10.81 -8.56
N LYS A 134 -7.98 11.70 -9.37
CA LYS A 134 -8.01 11.55 -10.83
C LYS A 134 -6.56 11.56 -11.36
N LEU A 135 -5.95 10.38 -11.49
CA LEU A 135 -4.70 10.23 -12.24
C LEU A 135 -5.03 10.62 -13.68
N ILE A 136 -4.46 11.74 -14.13
CA ILE A 136 -4.50 12.13 -15.54
C ILE A 136 -3.74 11.04 -16.29
N SER A 137 -4.46 10.12 -16.93
CA SER A 137 -3.87 9.19 -17.88
C SER A 137 -3.52 10.00 -19.14
N GLN A 138 -2.31 10.52 -19.18
CA GLN A 138 -1.71 10.85 -20.47
C GLN A 138 -1.45 9.52 -21.17
N SER A 139 -2.19 9.29 -22.25
CA SER A 139 -1.89 8.24 -23.22
C SER A 139 -0.58 8.59 -23.92
N SER A 140 0.54 8.34 -23.28
CA SER A 140 1.80 8.17 -23.99
C SER A 140 1.80 6.73 -24.52
N SER A 141 2.00 6.57 -25.82
CA SER A 141 2.38 5.28 -26.39
C SER A 141 3.78 4.94 -25.89
N VAL A 142 3.88 4.45 -24.66
CA VAL A 142 5.14 4.00 -24.07
C VAL A 142 5.46 2.62 -24.65
N ILE A 143 6.70 2.46 -25.13
CA ILE A 143 7.32 1.16 -25.37
C ILE A 143 7.36 0.46 -24.01
N CYS A 144 6.42 -0.44 -23.75
CA CYS A 144 6.41 -1.23 -22.54
C CYS A 144 7.17 -2.51 -22.83
N ASN A 145 8.18 -2.77 -22.02
CA ASN A 145 9.04 -3.93 -22.12
C ASN A 145 8.58 -4.90 -21.03
N GLY A 146 8.09 -6.08 -21.45
CA GLY A 146 7.30 -6.97 -20.60
C GLY A 146 5.79 -6.71 -20.68
N LEU A 147 5.03 -7.77 -20.40
CA LEU A 147 3.59 -7.91 -20.62
C LEU A 147 2.75 -6.67 -20.28
N ARG A 148 1.94 -6.23 -21.26
CA ARG A 148 0.89 -5.24 -21.04
C ARG A 148 -0.25 -5.86 -20.22
N SER A 149 -0.80 -5.05 -19.32
CA SER A 149 -2.00 -5.34 -18.52
C SER A 149 -3.25 -5.74 -19.33
N ASP A 150 -3.24 -5.61 -20.66
CA ASP A 150 -4.42 -5.73 -21.52
C ASP A 150 -4.51 -7.06 -22.29
N ASP A 151 -3.53 -7.97 -22.16
CA ASP A 151 -3.60 -9.28 -22.83
C ASP A 151 -4.38 -10.30 -21.99
N VAL A 152 -5.63 -10.52 -22.40
CA VAL A 152 -6.70 -11.33 -21.77
C VAL A 152 -6.39 -12.85 -21.76
N ASN A 153 -5.14 -13.29 -21.94
CA ASN A 153 -4.86 -14.72 -22.12
C ASN A 153 -3.49 -15.25 -21.62
N LEU A 154 -2.86 -14.62 -20.62
CA LEU A 154 -1.75 -15.27 -19.90
C LEU A 154 -2.11 -15.57 -18.45
N GLN A 155 -1.73 -16.77 -17.99
CA GLN A 155 -1.76 -17.21 -16.59
C GLN A 155 -1.31 -16.07 -15.67
N SER A 156 -2.20 -15.67 -14.75
CA SER A 156 -2.05 -14.52 -13.86
C SER A 156 -0.68 -14.49 -13.19
N MET A 157 0.17 -13.55 -13.63
CA MET A 157 1.46 -13.32 -13.03
C MET A 157 1.25 -12.54 -11.73
N PHE A 158 1.54 -13.18 -10.58
CA PHE A 158 1.40 -12.52 -9.29
C PHE A 158 2.40 -11.37 -9.18
N THR A 159 1.89 -10.24 -8.70
CA THR A 159 2.63 -8.99 -8.54
C THR A 159 2.89 -8.71 -7.06
N ALA A 160 4.09 -8.24 -6.76
CA ALA A 160 4.49 -7.87 -5.42
C ALA A 160 5.10 -6.47 -5.38
N SER A 161 4.93 -5.80 -4.25
CA SER A 161 5.69 -4.60 -3.92
C SER A 161 6.44 -4.77 -2.62
N VAL A 162 7.58 -4.10 -2.50
CA VAL A 162 8.44 -4.11 -1.31
C VAL A 162 8.53 -2.70 -0.73
N ILE A 163 8.31 -2.56 0.57
CA ILE A 163 8.39 -1.29 1.29
C ILE A 163 9.40 -1.44 2.43
N ALA A 164 10.44 -0.62 2.44
CA ALA A 164 11.37 -0.48 3.55
C ALA A 164 10.95 0.72 4.39
N VAL A 165 10.90 0.60 5.71
CA VAL A 165 10.63 1.71 6.64
C VAL A 165 11.88 1.97 7.45
N GLY A 166 12.47 3.15 7.29
CA GLY A 166 13.71 3.51 7.96
C GLY A 166 14.28 4.85 7.53
N ASP A 167 14.28 5.82 8.45
CA ASP A 167 14.93 7.12 8.22
C ASP A 167 16.44 6.98 8.03
N GLU A 168 17.08 6.02 8.69
CA GLU A 168 18.51 5.72 8.58
C GLU A 168 18.92 5.29 7.17
N ILE A 169 18.00 4.64 6.43
CA ILE A 169 18.16 4.30 5.01
C ILE A 169 18.06 5.58 4.18
N LEU A 170 17.05 6.41 4.44
CA LEU A 170 16.85 7.69 3.73
C LEU A 170 17.97 8.70 4.00
N PHE A 171 18.59 8.66 5.17
CA PHE A 171 19.76 9.47 5.52
C PHE A 171 21.05 8.92 4.91
N GLY A 172 21.03 7.72 4.33
CA GLY A 172 22.20 7.05 3.77
C GLY A 172 23.21 6.60 4.84
N THR A 173 22.79 6.53 6.10
CA THR A 173 23.63 6.03 7.21
C THR A 173 23.70 4.51 7.24
N VAL A 174 22.68 3.84 6.69
CA VAL A 174 22.60 2.38 6.55
C VAL A 174 22.20 2.07 5.11
N GLU A 175 22.87 1.10 4.49
CA GLU A 175 22.52 0.60 3.17
C GLU A 175 21.43 -0.48 3.27
N ASP A 176 20.35 -0.32 2.50
CA ASP A 176 19.30 -1.35 2.43
C ASP A 176 19.74 -2.55 1.58
N ARG A 177 20.11 -3.63 2.27
CA ARG A 177 20.48 -4.90 1.65
C ARG A 177 19.29 -5.86 1.51
N MET A 178 18.29 -5.74 2.39
CA MET A 178 17.16 -6.67 2.49
C MET A 178 16.24 -6.56 1.28
N GLY A 179 15.95 -5.35 0.81
CA GLY A 179 15.06 -5.12 -0.32
C GLY A 179 15.50 -5.86 -1.59
N SER A 180 16.81 -5.80 -1.88
CA SER A 180 17.39 -6.52 -3.03
C SER A 180 17.27 -8.04 -2.91
N ILE A 181 17.44 -8.59 -1.71
CA ILE A 181 17.35 -10.03 -1.42
C ILE A 181 15.91 -10.50 -1.56
N LEU A 182 14.97 -9.76 -0.97
CA LEU A 182 13.56 -10.06 -1.05
C LEU A 182 13.06 -10.03 -2.50
N CYS A 183 13.50 -9.07 -3.30
CA CYS A 183 13.20 -9.03 -4.73
C CYS A 183 13.72 -10.27 -5.48
N ARG A 184 14.93 -10.75 -5.15
CA ARG A 184 15.47 -11.99 -5.73
C ARG A 184 14.62 -13.19 -5.33
N LYS A 185 14.27 -13.31 -4.05
CA LYS A 185 13.43 -14.40 -3.53
C LYS A 185 12.03 -14.43 -4.15
N LEU A 186 11.39 -13.28 -4.32
CA LEU A 186 10.10 -13.17 -5.00
C LEU A 186 10.16 -13.63 -6.46
N HIS A 187 11.21 -13.24 -7.18
CA HIS A 187 11.40 -13.72 -8.56
C HIS A 187 11.65 -15.24 -8.63
N LEU A 188 12.30 -15.84 -7.63
CA LEU A 188 12.52 -17.29 -7.57
C LEU A 188 11.23 -18.09 -7.42
N ILE A 189 10.17 -17.49 -6.87
CA ILE A 189 8.83 -18.11 -6.79
C ILE A 189 7.90 -17.69 -7.94
N GLY A 190 8.45 -17.00 -8.95
CA GLY A 190 7.72 -16.58 -10.15
C GLY A 190 6.88 -15.31 -9.97
N TRP A 191 7.07 -14.57 -8.88
CA TRP A 191 6.36 -13.31 -8.61
C TRP A 191 7.12 -12.13 -9.19
N ALA A 192 6.41 -11.23 -9.86
CA ALA A 192 6.99 -10.03 -10.43
C ALA A 192 6.98 -8.89 -9.41
N VAL A 193 8.14 -8.32 -9.11
CA VAL A 193 8.20 -7.14 -8.24
C VAL A 193 8.00 -5.89 -9.06
N ALA A 194 6.85 -5.23 -8.88
CA ALA A 194 6.49 -4.03 -9.65
C ALA A 194 7.03 -2.75 -9.01
N HIS A 195 7.26 -2.75 -7.70
CA HIS A 195 7.67 -1.56 -6.97
C HIS A 195 8.51 -1.89 -5.74
N ILE A 196 9.55 -1.09 -5.52
CA ILE A 196 10.27 -1.04 -4.25
C ILE A 196 10.39 0.43 -3.80
N ALA A 197 10.09 0.72 -2.54
CA ALA A 197 10.21 2.05 -1.98
C ALA A 197 10.76 2.02 -0.56
N VAL A 198 11.38 3.14 -0.17
CA VAL A 198 11.83 3.42 1.18
C VAL A 198 11.00 4.59 1.72
N THR A 199 10.37 4.41 2.88
CA THR A 199 9.54 5.42 3.54
C THR A 199 10.14 5.88 4.86
N ARG A 200 9.74 7.07 5.29
CA ARG A 200 10.14 7.63 6.58
C ARG A 200 9.53 6.86 7.75
N ASN A 201 10.14 6.99 8.92
CA ASN A 201 9.61 6.54 10.20
C ASN A 201 8.45 7.44 10.68
N ASP A 202 7.44 7.60 9.81
CA ASP A 202 6.25 8.41 10.02
C ASP A 202 5.01 7.61 9.59
N ILE A 203 3.99 7.59 10.45
CA ILE A 203 2.77 6.78 10.25
C ILE A 203 2.08 7.16 8.93
N ASP A 204 2.04 8.45 8.60
CA ASP A 204 1.34 8.96 7.41
C ASP A 204 2.09 8.55 6.14
N SER A 205 3.41 8.64 6.17
CA SER A 205 4.29 8.22 5.08
C SER A 205 4.15 6.72 4.78
N VAL A 206 4.15 5.87 5.81
CA VAL A 206 3.92 4.42 5.66
C VAL A 206 2.50 4.16 5.13
N ALA A 207 1.49 4.81 5.72
CA ALA A 207 0.10 4.59 5.34
C ALA A 207 -0.19 4.97 3.87
N GLU A 208 0.35 6.10 3.41
CA GLU A 208 0.19 6.54 2.01
C GLU A 208 0.81 5.55 1.02
N GLU A 209 1.97 4.98 1.34
CA GLU A 209 2.63 4.02 0.45
C GLU A 209 1.93 2.66 0.47
N VAL A 210 1.53 2.17 1.64
CA VAL A 210 0.73 0.93 1.75
C VAL A 210 -0.60 1.08 1.02
N GLU A 211 -1.32 2.20 1.16
CA GLU A 211 -2.57 2.48 0.44
C GLU A 211 -2.37 2.44 -1.08
N ARG A 212 -1.26 3.01 -1.57
CA ARG A 212 -0.92 3.02 -3.00
C ARG A 212 -0.66 1.61 -3.52
N GLN A 213 0.07 0.79 -2.77
CA GLN A 213 0.53 -0.50 -3.25
C GLN A 213 -0.48 -1.62 -3.05
N LYS A 214 -1.28 -1.59 -1.97
CA LYS A 214 -2.28 -2.65 -1.68
C LYS A 214 -3.34 -2.82 -2.76
N SER A 215 -3.61 -1.76 -3.54
CA SER A 215 -4.60 -1.74 -4.63
C SER A 215 -4.01 -2.10 -6.00
N ARG A 216 -2.69 -2.09 -6.13
CA ARG A 216 -1.98 -2.27 -7.40
C ARG A 216 -1.27 -3.61 -7.51
N ASN A 217 -0.98 -4.25 -6.38
CA ASN A 217 -0.23 -5.49 -6.32
C ASN A 217 -1.01 -6.54 -5.55
N ASP A 218 -0.79 -7.81 -5.91
CA ASP A 218 -1.41 -8.95 -5.23
C ASP A 218 -0.90 -9.11 -3.80
N MET A 219 0.37 -8.75 -3.55
CA MET A 219 0.96 -8.78 -2.22
C MET A 219 1.90 -7.59 -1.98
N VAL A 220 1.91 -7.08 -0.75
CA VAL A 220 2.83 -6.04 -0.30
C VAL A 220 3.68 -6.62 0.83
N PHE A 221 4.99 -6.54 0.69
CA PHE A 221 5.93 -6.91 1.75
C PHE A 221 6.48 -5.63 2.35
N ILE A 222 6.42 -5.51 3.67
CA ILE A 222 6.95 -4.36 4.40
C ILE A 222 7.89 -4.83 5.50
N TYR A 223 9.03 -4.15 5.67
CA TYR A 223 10.01 -4.45 6.72
C TYR A 223 10.59 -3.16 7.29
N GLY A 224 11.19 -3.28 8.49
CA GLY A 224 11.69 -2.14 9.26
C GLY A 224 10.56 -1.42 10.00
N GLY A 225 10.93 -0.59 10.99
CA GLY A 225 9.97 0.16 11.82
C GLY A 225 9.00 -0.71 12.62
N VAL A 226 9.44 -1.90 13.06
CA VAL A 226 8.66 -2.79 13.94
C VAL A 226 9.47 -3.07 15.21
N GLY A 227 8.93 -2.69 16.36
CA GLY A 227 9.63 -2.76 17.64
C GLY A 227 9.02 -1.85 18.71
N PRO A 228 9.70 -1.68 19.86
CA PRO A 228 9.22 -0.87 20.98
C PRO A 228 9.56 0.63 20.88
N LEU A 229 10.28 1.07 19.86
CA LEU A 229 10.76 2.45 19.77
C LEU A 229 9.66 3.36 19.22
N PRO A 230 9.65 4.66 19.57
CA PRO A 230 8.70 5.61 18.98
C PRO A 230 8.80 5.73 17.45
N SER A 231 9.94 5.34 16.86
CA SER A 231 10.14 5.27 15.42
C SER A 231 9.53 4.04 14.76
N ASP A 232 9.10 3.05 15.54
CA ASP A 232 8.53 1.79 15.04
C ASP A 232 7.05 1.98 14.67
N VAL A 233 6.83 2.61 13.52
CA VAL A 233 5.52 3.08 13.06
C VAL A 233 4.85 2.15 12.04
N THR A 234 5.50 1.06 11.63
CA THR A 234 5.08 0.26 10.48
C THR A 234 3.69 -0.34 10.66
N VAL A 235 3.44 -0.98 11.81
CA VAL A 235 2.14 -1.61 12.11
C VAL A 235 1.02 -0.56 12.17
N ALA A 236 1.29 0.58 12.79
CA ALA A 236 0.33 1.69 12.88
C ALA A 236 0.05 2.32 11.50
N GLY A 237 1.07 2.44 10.64
CA GLY A 237 0.94 2.89 9.26
C GLY A 237 0.07 1.94 8.43
N VAL A 238 0.28 0.63 8.59
CA VAL A 238 -0.56 -0.41 7.96
C VAL A 238 -2.02 -0.30 8.45
N ALA A 239 -2.25 -0.19 9.76
CA ALA A 239 -3.61 0.01 10.31
C ALA A 239 -4.29 1.24 9.70
N LYS A 240 -3.57 2.38 9.64
CA LYS A 240 -4.07 3.61 9.06
C LYS A 240 -4.40 3.46 7.56
N ALA A 241 -3.56 2.76 6.80
CA ALA A 241 -3.84 2.45 5.40
C ALA A 241 -5.13 1.63 5.24
N PHE A 242 -5.42 0.69 6.13
CA PHE A 242 -6.67 -0.06 6.07
C PHE A 242 -7.87 0.64 6.71
N GLY A 243 -7.67 1.80 7.33
CA GLY A 243 -8.73 2.53 8.04
C GLY A 243 -9.26 1.78 9.25
N VAL A 244 -8.43 0.93 9.87
CA VAL A 244 -8.77 0.17 11.08
C VAL A 244 -8.03 0.75 12.29
N ARG A 245 -8.58 0.52 13.48
CA ARG A 245 -7.91 0.91 14.72
C ARG A 245 -6.84 -0.12 15.09
N MET A 246 -5.86 0.34 15.87
CA MET A 246 -4.93 -0.52 16.57
C MET A 246 -5.59 -1.03 17.86
N ALA A 247 -5.51 -2.33 18.12
CA ALA A 247 -6.03 -2.94 19.33
C ALA A 247 -5.02 -3.95 19.88
N PRO A 248 -4.91 -4.12 21.22
CA PRO A 248 -4.09 -5.17 21.79
C PRO A 248 -4.55 -6.54 21.31
N ASP A 249 -3.59 -7.38 20.92
CA ASP A 249 -3.81 -8.76 20.54
C ASP A 249 -3.24 -9.68 21.63
N GLU A 250 -4.12 -10.43 22.30
CA GLU A 250 -3.77 -11.28 23.45
C GLU A 250 -2.79 -12.40 23.06
N GLU A 251 -2.93 -12.95 21.84
CA GLU A 251 -2.06 -14.04 21.36
C GLU A 251 -0.65 -13.51 21.10
N PHE A 252 -0.52 -12.39 20.39
CA PHE A 252 0.76 -11.77 20.14
C PHE A 252 1.44 -11.29 21.43
N GLU A 253 0.66 -10.79 22.40
CA GLU A 253 1.18 -10.37 23.70
C GLU A 253 1.83 -11.55 24.46
N GLU A 254 1.28 -12.75 24.38
CA GLU A 254 1.87 -13.95 25.00
C GLU A 254 3.25 -14.28 24.40
N TYR A 255 3.39 -14.23 23.08
CA TYR A 255 4.69 -14.41 22.41
C TYR A 255 5.71 -13.38 22.88
N LEU A 256 5.33 -12.10 22.94
CA LEU A 256 6.19 -11.05 23.44
C LEU A 256 6.59 -11.26 24.90
N ARG A 257 5.69 -11.79 25.73
CA ARG A 257 5.95 -12.10 27.14
C ARG A 257 6.98 -13.22 27.29
N HIS A 258 6.91 -14.27 26.47
CA HIS A 258 7.90 -15.34 26.46
C HIS A 258 9.28 -14.87 26.02
N LEU A 259 9.33 -13.95 25.05
CA LEU A 259 10.58 -13.47 24.47
C LEU A 259 11.31 -12.47 25.38
N ILE A 260 10.54 -11.60 26.05
CA ILE A 260 11.09 -10.44 26.80
C ILE A 260 11.05 -10.66 28.34
N GLY A 261 10.29 -11.63 28.83
CA GLY A 261 10.15 -11.99 30.26
C GLY A 261 9.37 -10.98 31.10
N GLU A 262 9.31 -11.17 32.43
CA GLU A 262 8.55 -10.34 33.38
C GLU A 262 9.11 -8.91 33.63
N ARG A 263 10.21 -8.51 32.98
CA ARG A 263 10.84 -7.18 33.18
C ARG A 263 10.12 -6.06 32.41
N CYS A 264 8.79 -6.06 32.41
CA CYS A 264 7.97 -5.19 31.58
C CYS A 264 7.47 -3.98 32.37
N THR A 265 8.01 -2.79 32.08
CA THR A 265 7.51 -1.51 32.60
C THR A 265 7.01 -0.60 31.47
N GLY A 266 5.78 -0.09 31.60
CA GLY A 266 5.28 1.13 30.94
C GLY A 266 4.79 1.00 29.48
N HIS A 267 5.71 0.97 28.50
CA HIS A 267 5.43 1.31 27.09
C HIS A 267 5.18 0.10 26.15
N ARG A 268 5.04 -1.11 26.69
CA ARG A 268 5.10 -2.36 25.89
C ARG A 268 3.77 -2.91 25.39
N ASN A 269 2.65 -2.43 25.94
CA ASN A 269 1.32 -2.78 25.41
C ASN A 269 1.17 -2.31 23.96
N GLU A 270 1.95 -1.33 23.53
CA GLU A 270 1.96 -0.78 22.18
C GLU A 270 2.52 -1.77 21.14
N MET A 271 3.48 -2.63 21.49
CA MET A 271 3.99 -3.68 20.58
C MET A 271 2.98 -4.79 20.35
N ALA A 272 2.11 -5.04 21.32
CA ALA A 272 1.00 -5.98 21.19
C ALA A 272 -0.19 -5.39 20.42
N GLN A 273 -0.13 -4.10 20.06
CA GLN A 273 -1.20 -3.51 19.27
C GLN A 273 -1.05 -3.90 17.81
N LEU A 274 -2.10 -4.52 17.28
CA LEU A 274 -2.18 -4.94 15.89
C LEU A 274 -3.44 -4.34 15.24
N PRO A 275 -3.48 -4.24 13.88
CA PRO A 275 -4.65 -3.75 13.16
C PRO A 275 -5.88 -4.62 13.42
N GLU A 276 -6.89 -4.06 14.07
CA GLU A 276 -8.04 -4.83 14.54
C GLU A 276 -8.86 -5.42 13.38
N GLY A 277 -9.21 -6.70 13.49
CA GLY A 277 -10.16 -7.37 12.61
C GLY A 277 -9.63 -7.74 11.23
N ILE A 278 -8.37 -7.41 10.93
CA ILE A 278 -7.71 -7.75 9.66
C ILE A 278 -6.38 -8.50 9.83
N THR A 279 -5.90 -8.61 11.07
CA THR A 279 -4.62 -9.25 11.36
C THR A 279 -4.79 -10.76 11.44
N GLU A 280 -3.93 -11.46 10.72
CA GLU A 280 -3.73 -12.90 10.78
C GLU A 280 -2.31 -13.14 11.30
N LEU A 281 -2.19 -13.85 12.42
CA LEU A 281 -0.92 -14.29 12.97
C LEU A 281 -0.59 -15.67 12.43
N TRP A 282 0.54 -15.78 11.73
CA TRP A 282 0.99 -17.02 11.12
C TRP A 282 2.13 -17.62 11.93
N HIS A 283 1.80 -18.69 12.64
CA HIS A 283 2.67 -19.36 13.59
C HIS A 283 3.61 -20.35 12.92
N HIS A 284 4.87 -20.36 13.37
CA HIS A 284 5.85 -21.32 12.91
C HIS A 284 6.87 -21.62 14.02
N GLU A 285 7.22 -22.89 14.22
CA GLU A 285 8.07 -23.35 15.34
C GLU A 285 9.48 -22.75 15.37
N LYS A 286 9.98 -22.33 14.19
CA LYS A 286 11.30 -21.70 14.04
C LYS A 286 11.30 -20.20 14.35
N LEU A 287 10.14 -19.56 14.38
CA LEU A 287 10.04 -18.12 14.59
C LEU A 287 9.78 -17.81 16.06
N SER A 288 10.47 -16.79 16.56
CA SER A 288 10.30 -16.31 17.94
C SER A 288 9.01 -15.51 18.14
N VAL A 289 8.53 -14.87 17.08
CA VAL A 289 7.24 -14.20 16.97
C VAL A 289 6.54 -14.65 15.68
N PRO A 290 5.19 -14.75 15.64
CA PRO A 290 4.48 -15.10 14.42
C PRO A 290 4.65 -14.03 13.33
N LEU A 291 4.55 -14.45 12.07
CA LEU A 291 4.47 -13.51 10.95
C LEU A 291 3.12 -12.79 11.00
N ILE A 292 3.16 -11.48 10.77
CA ILE A 292 1.96 -10.64 10.81
C ILE A 292 1.48 -10.39 9.38
N LYS A 293 0.28 -10.86 9.07
CA LYS A 293 -0.38 -10.58 7.79
C LYS A 293 -1.63 -9.75 8.01
N CYS A 294 -1.74 -8.64 7.28
CA CYS A 294 -2.91 -7.77 7.26
C CYS A 294 -3.48 -7.76 5.85
N GLN A 295 -4.53 -8.54 5.57
CA GLN A 295 -5.06 -8.72 4.21
C GLN A 295 -3.97 -9.19 3.23
N ASN A 296 -3.59 -8.36 2.25
CA ASN A 296 -2.51 -8.61 1.28
C ASN A 296 -1.18 -7.94 1.65
N VAL A 297 -1.00 -7.51 2.90
CA VAL A 297 0.24 -6.94 3.41
C VAL A 297 0.89 -7.92 4.39
N ILE A 298 2.14 -8.31 4.14
CA ILE A 298 2.96 -9.11 5.05
C ILE A 298 3.99 -8.18 5.68
N ILE A 299 3.97 -8.11 7.01
CA ILE A 299 4.92 -7.36 7.82
C ILE A 299 6.01 -8.33 8.27
N LEU A 300 7.24 -8.08 7.84
CA LEU A 300 8.44 -8.83 8.19
C LEU A 300 9.15 -8.14 9.36
N THR A 301 9.51 -8.92 10.36
CA THR A 301 10.15 -8.43 11.59
C THR A 301 11.68 -8.55 11.57
N ALA A 302 12.23 -9.07 10.47
CA ALA A 302 13.65 -9.28 10.30
C ALA A 302 14.46 -7.98 10.44
N THR A 303 15.50 -8.04 11.28
CA THR A 303 16.47 -6.96 11.50
C THR A 303 17.73 -7.12 10.65
N ASN A 304 17.96 -8.32 10.12
CA ASN A 304 19.12 -8.68 9.33
C ASN A 304 18.78 -9.73 8.26
N ILE A 305 19.76 -10.09 7.44
CA ILE A 305 19.59 -10.99 6.31
C ILE A 305 19.29 -12.42 6.75
N ASP A 306 19.89 -12.89 7.84
CA ASP A 306 19.72 -14.26 8.32
C ASP A 306 18.30 -14.45 8.86
N GLU A 307 17.79 -13.47 9.61
CA GLU A 307 16.40 -13.43 10.07
C GLU A 307 15.42 -13.33 8.90
N LEU A 308 15.71 -12.51 7.88
CA LEU A 308 14.89 -12.42 6.68
C LEU A 308 14.83 -13.75 5.93
N ASP A 309 15.95 -14.46 5.84
CA ASP A 309 16.03 -15.77 5.21
C ASP A 309 15.19 -16.81 5.97
N GLU A 310 15.25 -16.80 7.30
CA GLU A 310 14.45 -17.66 8.16
C GLU A 310 12.95 -17.35 8.06
N GLU A 311 12.56 -16.09 8.20
CA GLU A 311 11.18 -15.63 8.03
C GLU A 311 10.63 -15.99 6.65
N TRP A 312 11.41 -15.78 5.59
CA TRP A 312 11.01 -16.12 4.23
C TRP A 312 10.76 -17.63 4.05
N ASN A 313 11.64 -18.47 4.59
CA ASN A 313 11.47 -19.92 4.47
C ASN A 313 10.20 -20.38 5.20
N CYS A 314 9.97 -19.86 6.41
CA CYS A 314 8.76 -20.14 7.19
C CYS A 314 7.50 -19.65 6.44
N LEU A 315 7.54 -18.44 5.87
CA LEU A 315 6.46 -17.89 5.06
C LEU A 315 6.11 -18.82 3.89
N ILE A 316 7.11 -19.31 3.14
CA ILE A 316 6.88 -20.20 2.01
C ILE A 316 6.26 -21.53 2.45
N GLU A 317 6.71 -22.10 3.57
CA GLU A 317 6.13 -23.32 4.16
C GLU A 317 4.65 -23.10 4.53
N LEU A 318 4.34 -21.98 5.19
CA LEU A 318 2.98 -21.61 5.61
C LEU A 318 2.04 -21.30 4.44
N MET A 319 2.52 -20.59 3.43
CA MET A 319 1.71 -20.30 2.25
C MET A 319 1.41 -21.58 1.47
N LYS A 320 2.32 -22.57 1.44
CA LYS A 320 2.07 -23.89 0.85
C LYS A 320 1.00 -24.66 1.63
N SER A 321 1.08 -24.70 2.96
CA SER A 321 0.10 -25.42 3.78
C SER A 321 -1.30 -24.81 3.68
N ASN A 322 -1.39 -23.49 3.51
CA ASN A 322 -2.66 -22.78 3.48
C ASN A 322 -3.27 -22.70 2.07
N GLY A 323 -2.61 -23.30 1.05
CA GLY A 323 -3.07 -23.25 -0.34
C GLY A 323 -3.04 -21.84 -0.96
N LEU A 324 -2.37 -20.89 -0.32
CA LEU A 324 -2.26 -19.49 -0.75
C LEU A 324 -1.04 -19.27 -1.67
N LEU A 325 -0.06 -20.18 -1.65
CA LEU A 325 1.10 -20.11 -2.53
C LEU A 325 0.75 -20.66 -3.92
N ALA A 326 0.36 -19.76 -4.81
CA ALA A 326 0.47 -20.03 -6.24
C ALA A 326 1.96 -19.87 -6.63
N ILE A 327 2.76 -20.90 -6.35
CA ILE A 327 4.10 -21.01 -6.95
C ILE A 327 3.86 -21.11 -8.45
N THR A 328 4.24 -20.07 -9.17
CA THR A 328 4.27 -20.12 -10.63
C THR A 328 5.68 -20.51 -11.07
N GLU A 329 5.82 -20.89 -12.34
CA GLU A 329 7.15 -21.22 -12.85
C GLU A 329 8.13 -20.06 -12.64
N PRO A 330 9.34 -20.36 -12.13
CA PRO A 330 10.34 -19.34 -11.83
C PRO A 330 10.75 -18.59 -13.09
N PHE A 331 11.14 -17.33 -12.94
CA PHE A 331 11.73 -16.61 -14.04
C PHE A 331 13.07 -17.21 -14.42
N VAL A 332 13.23 -17.51 -15.71
CA VAL A 332 14.51 -17.88 -16.31
C VAL A 332 15.19 -16.60 -16.79
N LEU A 333 16.49 -16.49 -16.52
CA LEU A 333 17.33 -15.37 -16.93
C LEU A 333 18.44 -15.92 -17.84
N LYS A 334 18.65 -15.27 -18.99
CA LYS A 334 19.82 -15.48 -19.84
C LYS A 334 20.51 -14.14 -20.07
N ARG A 335 21.84 -14.13 -19.98
CA ARG A 335 22.65 -12.91 -20.11
C ARG A 335 23.68 -13.06 -21.21
N LEU A 336 23.84 -12.00 -22.00
CA LEU A 336 24.87 -11.87 -23.03
C LEU A 336 25.72 -10.64 -22.70
N SER A 337 27.03 -10.77 -22.85
CA SER A 337 27.98 -9.67 -22.74
C SER A 337 28.46 -9.25 -24.13
N THR A 338 28.61 -7.95 -24.37
CA THR A 338 29.14 -7.42 -25.63
C THR A 338 30.01 -6.17 -25.42
N THR A 339 30.97 -5.97 -26.33
CA THR A 339 31.80 -4.77 -26.40
C THR A 339 31.20 -3.66 -27.28
N LEU A 340 30.07 -3.94 -27.95
CA LEU A 340 29.34 -2.95 -28.74
C LEU A 340 28.94 -1.74 -27.90
N SER A 341 28.83 -0.56 -28.51
CA SER A 341 28.34 0.64 -27.84
C SER A 341 26.82 0.64 -27.65
N ASP A 342 26.33 1.46 -26.72
CA ASP A 342 24.88 1.56 -26.45
C ASP A 342 24.10 2.03 -27.67
N VAL A 343 24.72 2.87 -28.52
CA VAL A 343 24.10 3.38 -29.76
C VAL A 343 23.93 2.26 -30.78
N GLU A 344 24.92 1.37 -30.90
CA GLU A 344 24.86 0.22 -31.81
C GLU A 344 23.84 -0.82 -31.34
N ALA A 345 23.70 -1.02 -30.02
CA ALA A 345 22.77 -1.97 -29.45
C ALA A 345 21.31 -1.45 -29.38
N ALA A 346 21.10 -0.13 -29.29
CA ALA A 346 19.79 0.45 -28.99
C ALA A 346 18.70 0.09 -30.00
N GLN A 347 18.94 0.26 -31.30
CA GLN A 347 17.92 -0.03 -32.31
C GLN A 347 17.59 -1.54 -32.38
N PRO A 348 18.58 -2.44 -32.49
CA PRO A 348 18.30 -3.88 -32.49
C PRO A 348 17.58 -4.34 -31.21
N LEU A 349 17.96 -3.83 -30.04
CA LEU A 349 17.25 -4.14 -28.79
C LEU A 349 15.81 -3.62 -28.79
N SER A 350 15.56 -2.43 -29.32
CA SER A 350 14.20 -1.92 -29.44
C SER A 350 13.34 -2.80 -30.35
N GLU A 351 13.88 -3.29 -31.46
CA GLU A 351 13.18 -4.23 -32.35
C GLU A 351 12.90 -5.56 -31.62
N MET A 352 13.85 -6.06 -30.84
CA MET A 352 13.66 -7.27 -30.02
C MET A 352 12.49 -7.13 -29.03
N CYS A 353 12.34 -5.97 -28.38
CA CYS A 353 11.20 -5.72 -27.50
C CYS A 353 9.85 -5.78 -28.22
N PHE A 354 9.80 -5.47 -29.52
CA PHE A 354 8.58 -5.63 -30.33
C PHE A 354 8.36 -7.07 -30.80
N GLU A 355 9.42 -7.79 -31.13
CA GLU A 355 9.37 -9.18 -31.61
C GLU A 355 9.05 -10.19 -30.48
N PHE A 356 9.45 -9.86 -29.24
CA PHE A 356 9.30 -10.70 -28.04
C PHE A 356 8.65 -9.91 -26.88
N PRO A 357 7.38 -9.47 -27.03
CA PRO A 357 6.71 -8.61 -26.04
C PRO A 357 6.44 -9.33 -24.71
N ASP A 358 6.52 -10.65 -24.69
CA ASP A 358 6.36 -11.51 -23.53
C ASP A 358 7.62 -11.61 -22.65
N LEU A 359 8.77 -11.14 -23.16
CA LEU A 359 10.05 -11.14 -22.44
C LEU A 359 10.40 -9.75 -21.91
N PHE A 360 11.09 -9.71 -20.78
CA PHE A 360 11.77 -8.52 -20.29
C PHE A 360 13.19 -8.49 -20.87
N ILE A 361 13.45 -7.54 -21.78
CA ILE A 361 14.74 -7.42 -22.46
C ILE A 361 15.46 -6.15 -22.02
N GLY A 362 16.48 -6.27 -21.16
CA GLY A 362 17.20 -5.14 -20.60
C GLY A 362 18.66 -5.07 -21.05
N GLY A 363 19.26 -3.89 -20.96
CA GLY A 363 20.70 -3.70 -21.13
C GLY A 363 21.25 -2.81 -20.02
N TYR A 364 22.37 -3.19 -19.40
CA TYR A 364 23.07 -2.36 -18.42
C TYR A 364 24.59 -2.54 -18.49
N ARG A 365 25.32 -1.54 -18.02
CA ARG A 365 26.77 -1.59 -17.78
C ARG A 365 27.07 -1.24 -16.34
N GLU A 366 28.08 -1.87 -15.77
CA GLU A 366 28.60 -1.48 -14.45
C GLU A 366 29.32 -0.13 -14.51
N SER A 367 30.10 0.11 -15.59
CA SER A 367 30.67 1.41 -15.91
C SER A 367 30.70 1.67 -17.41
N ARG A 368 30.97 2.92 -17.81
CA ARG A 368 31.11 3.31 -19.23
C ARG A 368 32.21 2.56 -19.98
N LYS A 369 33.14 1.91 -19.26
CA LYS A 369 34.26 1.15 -19.83
C LYS A 369 34.00 -0.35 -19.86
N ASP A 370 32.99 -0.82 -19.13
CA ASP A 370 32.69 -2.24 -19.02
C ASP A 370 31.80 -2.70 -20.17
N PRO A 371 31.81 -4.01 -20.49
CA PRO A 371 30.91 -4.58 -21.48
C PRO A 371 29.43 -4.31 -21.17
N LEU A 372 28.62 -4.20 -22.23
CA LEU A 372 27.17 -4.13 -22.11
C LEU A 372 26.66 -5.53 -21.81
N ILE A 373 25.94 -5.66 -20.69
CA ILE A 373 25.24 -6.87 -20.32
C ILE A 373 23.80 -6.71 -20.77
N ILE A 374 23.38 -7.59 -21.68
CA ILE A 374 22.02 -7.69 -22.17
C ILE A 374 21.36 -8.88 -21.47
N SER A 375 20.22 -8.64 -20.84
CA SER A 375 19.46 -9.63 -20.10
C SER A 375 18.13 -9.92 -20.79
N PHE A 376 17.81 -11.21 -20.90
CA PHE A 376 16.53 -11.71 -21.35
C PHE A 376 15.90 -12.48 -20.20
N LYS A 377 14.72 -12.04 -19.74
CA LYS A 377 14.02 -12.64 -18.60
C LYS A 377 12.58 -12.95 -18.96
N GLY A 378 12.11 -14.15 -18.62
CA GLY A 378 10.75 -14.62 -18.90
C GLY A 378 10.47 -15.98 -18.26
N LYS A 379 9.32 -16.57 -18.55
CA LYS A 379 8.95 -17.91 -18.04
C LYS A 379 9.35 -19.05 -19.00
N ASP A 380 9.26 -18.82 -20.32
CA ASP A 380 9.60 -19.82 -21.32
C ASP A 380 11.09 -19.78 -21.70
N LYS A 381 11.83 -20.83 -21.30
CA LYS A 381 13.25 -20.99 -21.63
C LYS A 381 13.52 -21.10 -23.14
N GLY A 382 12.65 -21.78 -23.88
CA GLY A 382 12.78 -21.89 -25.34
C GLY A 382 12.62 -20.54 -26.02
N ARG A 383 11.68 -19.74 -25.55
CA ARG A 383 11.46 -18.38 -26.06
C ARG A 383 12.63 -17.44 -25.76
N ILE A 384 13.19 -17.52 -24.56
CA ILE A 384 14.40 -16.77 -24.16
C ILE A 384 15.60 -17.14 -25.04
N SER A 385 15.84 -18.43 -25.27
CA SER A 385 16.92 -18.87 -26.15
C SER A 385 16.74 -18.37 -27.59
N ALA A 386 15.51 -18.43 -28.11
CA ALA A 386 15.20 -17.90 -29.45
C ALA A 386 15.43 -16.39 -29.55
N ALA A 387 15.08 -15.62 -28.51
CA ALA A 387 15.34 -14.18 -28.47
C ALA A 387 16.84 -13.86 -28.43
N ALA A 388 17.61 -14.59 -27.61
CA ALA A 388 19.05 -14.43 -27.54
C ALA A 388 19.73 -14.75 -28.89
N GLU A 389 19.34 -15.86 -29.53
CA GLU A 389 19.84 -16.23 -30.86
C GLU A 389 19.46 -15.20 -31.94
N ALA A 390 18.21 -14.72 -31.93
CA ALA A 390 17.74 -13.69 -32.86
C ALA A 390 18.55 -12.40 -32.71
N LEU A 391 18.86 -11.97 -31.48
CA LEU A 391 19.73 -10.82 -31.25
C LEU A 391 21.15 -11.08 -31.79
N CYS A 392 21.76 -12.24 -31.49
CA CYS A 392 23.09 -12.60 -31.99
C CYS A 392 23.16 -12.56 -33.52
N ASN A 393 22.12 -13.03 -34.21
CA ASN A 393 22.05 -13.04 -35.68
C ASN A 393 21.94 -11.64 -36.31
N LYS A 394 21.54 -10.62 -35.55
CA LYS A 394 21.52 -9.21 -36.02
C LYS A 394 22.92 -8.58 -36.07
N PHE A 395 23.94 -9.24 -35.52
CA PHE A 395 25.33 -8.75 -35.48
C PHE A 395 26.32 -9.77 -36.06
N HIS A 396 27.58 -9.35 -36.18
CA HIS A 396 28.64 -10.24 -36.67
C HIS A 396 28.93 -11.37 -35.66
N PRO A 397 29.36 -12.57 -36.14
CA PRO A 397 29.70 -13.67 -35.26
C PRO A 397 30.77 -13.27 -34.23
N GLY A 398 30.52 -13.59 -32.96
CA GLY A 398 31.43 -13.25 -31.84
C GLY A 398 31.19 -11.88 -31.21
N ALA A 399 30.20 -11.10 -31.67
CA ALA A 399 29.82 -9.84 -31.03
C ALA A 399 29.27 -10.01 -29.60
N PHE A 400 28.76 -11.21 -29.27
CA PHE A 400 28.22 -11.54 -27.97
C PHE A 400 28.88 -12.79 -27.39
N SER A 401 29.08 -12.78 -26.07
CA SER A 401 29.49 -13.93 -25.28
C SER A 401 28.44 -14.20 -24.20
N GLU A 402 27.97 -15.44 -24.09
CA GLU A 402 27.05 -15.82 -23.00
C GLU A 402 27.77 -15.75 -21.65
N ILE A 403 27.08 -15.22 -20.64
CA ILE A 403 27.57 -15.16 -19.26
C ILE A 403 26.53 -15.80 -18.34
N ASP A 404 27.02 -16.53 -17.33
CA ASP A 404 26.19 -17.17 -16.31
C ASP A 404 25.49 -16.12 -15.42
#